data_AF-A0A9D1EED3-F1
#
_entry.id   AF-A0A9D1EED3-F1
#
_cell.length_a   1.000
_cell.length_b   1.000
_cell.length_c   1.000
_cell.angle_alpha   90.00
_cell.angle_beta   90.00
_cell.angle_gamma   90.00
#
_symmetry.space_group_name_H-M   'P 1'
#
loop_
_entity.id
_entity.type
_entity.pdbx_description
1 polymer ?
#
loop_
_entity_poly.entity_id
_entity_poly.type
_entity_poly.pdbx_seq_one_letter_code
_entity_poly.pdbx_strand_id
1 'polypeptide(L)' 'MLHFIMENLSTIIIGILLLAVVVLIVKKMRNDKKSGKSSCGCGCGGCASASICHPENHKK' A
#
# COMPACT_ATOMS: atom_id res chain seq x y z
N MET A 1 15.15 -5.67 -36.21
CA MET A 1 14.18 -5.17 -35.21
C MET A 1 13.84 -6.21 -34.14
N LEU A 2 13.55 -7.47 -34.49
CA LEU A 2 13.30 -8.54 -33.50
C LEU A 2 14.54 -8.98 -32.68
N HIS A 3 15.75 -8.74 -33.18
CA HIS A 3 17.00 -9.10 -32.50
C HIS A 3 17.18 -8.36 -31.17
N PHE A 4 16.79 -7.08 -31.13
CA PHE A 4 16.90 -6.23 -29.93
C PHE A 4 16.02 -6.74 -28.77
N ILE A 5 14.87 -7.32 -29.10
CA ILE A 5 13.94 -7.91 -28.14
C ILE A 5 14.51 -9.23 -27.59
N MET A 6 15.21 -10.01 -28.40
CA MET A 6 15.85 -11.27 -27.99
C MET A 6 17.08 -11.03 -27.10
N GLU A 7 17.90 -10.03 -27.41
CA GLU A 7 19.08 -9.68 -26.58
C GLU A 7 18.70 -9.09 -25.22
N ASN A 8 17.61 -8.32 -25.16
CA ASN A 8 17.13 -7.69 -23.92
C ASN A 8 15.98 -8.45 -23.25
N LEU A 9 15.71 -9.69 -23.70
CA LEU A 9 14.57 -10.48 -23.24
C LEU A 9 14.66 -10.76 -21.73
N SER A 10 15.87 -11.03 -21.23
CA SER A 10 16.15 -11.20 -19.80
C SER A 10 15.80 -9.96 -18.98
N THR A 11 16.22 -8.78 -19.46
CA THR A 11 15.94 -7.49 -18.80
C THR A 11 14.45 -7.19 -18.76
N ILE A 12 13.72 -7.47 -19.85
CA ILE A 12 12.27 -7.30 -19.92
C ILE A 12 11.57 -8.22 -18.91
N ILE A 13 11.96 -9.49 -18.81
CA ILE A 13 11.39 -10.44 -17.84
C ILE A 13 11.61 -9.94 -16.41
N ILE A 14 12.83 -9.52 -16.07
CA ILE A 14 13.16 -9.00 -14.74
C ILE A 14 12.34 -7.73 -14.45
N GLY A 15 12.21 -6.84 -15.44
CA GLY A 15 11.39 -5.63 -15.34
C GLY A 15 9.93 -5.93 -15.04
N ILE A 16 9.33 -6.91 -15.73
CA ILE A 16 7.95 -7.35 -15.46
C ILE A 16 7.82 -7.95 -14.07
N LEU A 17 8.79 -8.76 -13.63
CA LEU A 17 8.77 -9.37 -12.30
C LEU A 17 8.79 -8.31 -11.20
N LEU A 18 9.69 -7.33 -11.30
CA LEU A 18 9.77 -6.20 -10.36
C LEU A 18 8.47 -5.39 -10.36
N LEU A 19 7.91 -5.11 -11.54
CA LEU A 19 6.67 -4.36 -11.68
C LEU A 19 5.49 -5.12 -11.05
N ALA A 20 5.43 -6.44 -11.21
CA ALA A 20 4.43 -7.28 -10.57
C ALA A 20 4.52 -7.20 -9.04
N VAL A 21 5.72 -7.28 -8.46
CA VAL A 21 5.94 -7.15 -7.01
C VAL A 21 5.46 -5.78 -6.51
N VAL A 22 5.81 -4.69 -7.18
CA VAL A 22 5.36 -3.34 -6.82
C VAL A 22 3.83 -3.23 -6.86
N VAL A 23 3.20 -3.75 -7.92
CA VAL A 23 1.74 -3.76 -8.04
C VAL A 23 1.09 -4.55 -6.91
N LEU A 24 1.65 -5.70 -6.52
CA LEU A 24 1.14 -6.49 -5.39
C LEU A 24 1.25 -5.71 -4.08
N ILE A 25 2.37 -5.03 -3.82
CA ILE A 25 2.55 -4.20 -2.62
C ILE A 25 1.52 -3.07 -2.59
N VAL A 26 1.32 -2.35 -3.69
CA VAL A 26 0.35 -1.26 -3.77
C VAL A 26 -1.08 -1.79 -3.60
N LYS A 27 -1.43 -2.93 -4.21
CA LYS A 27 -2.75 -3.56 -4.03
C LYS A 27 -2.97 -3.98 -2.58
N LYS A 28 -1.96 -4.57 -1.95
CA LYS A 28 -2.00 -4.93 -0.53
C LYS A 28 -2.21 -3.69 0.33
N MET A 29 -1.43 -2.63 0.13
CA MET A 29 -1.56 -1.36 0.85
C MET A 29 -2.94 -0.72 0.67
N ARG A 30 -3.50 -0.72 -0.56
CA ARG A 30 -4.85 -0.22 -0.82
C ARG A 30 -5.91 -1.05 -0.12
N ASN A 31 -5.78 -2.38 -0.10
CA ASN A 31 -6.71 -3.26 0.58
C ASN A 31 -6.59 -3.15 2.11
N ASP A 32 -5.38 -3.04 2.64
CA ASP A 32 -5.12 -2.81 4.06
C ASP A 32 -5.70 -1.46 4.51
N LYS A 33 -5.55 -0.40 3.70
CA LYS A 33 -6.20 0.90 3.96
C LYS A 33 -7.73 0.81 3.90
N LYS A 34 -8.30 0.07 2.94
CA LYS A 34 -9.75 -0.13 2.83
C LYS A 34 -10.32 -0.97 3.98
N SER A 35 -9.55 -1.92 4.50
CA SER A 35 -9.90 -2.74 5.67
C SER A 35 -9.63 -2.04 7.01
N GLY A 36 -9.30 -0.73 7.00
CA GLY A 36 -9.13 0.05 8.21
C GLY A 36 -7.86 -0.27 8.98
N LYS A 37 -6.90 -0.99 8.37
CA LYS A 37 -5.58 -1.22 8.97
C LYS A 37 -4.76 0.06 8.88
N SER A 38 -4.97 0.94 9.84
CA SER A 38 -4.14 2.10 10.10
C SER A 38 -2.76 1.68 10.62
N SER A 39 -1.75 2.54 10.44
CA SER A 39 -0.40 2.34 11.00
C SER A 39 -0.39 2.21 12.53
N CYS A 40 -1.44 2.69 13.21
CA CYS A 40 -1.72 2.33 14.58
C CYS A 40 -2.44 0.97 14.59
N GLY A 41 -1.75 -0.09 15.02
CA GLY A 41 -2.25 -1.46 15.06
C GLY A 41 -3.50 -1.69 15.94
N CYS A 42 -3.92 -0.68 16.69
CA CYS A 42 -5.22 -0.61 17.34
C CYS A 42 -6.11 0.31 16.49
N GLY A 43 -7.23 -0.21 15.96
CA GLY A 43 -8.19 0.61 15.24
C GLY A 43 -8.61 1.84 16.06
N CYS A 44 -8.81 3.00 15.41
CA CYS A 44 -9.06 4.27 16.08
C CYS A 44 -10.30 4.28 17.00
N GLY A 45 -11.19 3.28 16.92
CA GLY A 45 -12.38 3.17 17.76
C GLY A 45 -12.12 2.86 19.24
N GLY A 46 -10.91 2.41 19.62
CA GLY A 46 -10.52 2.14 21.01
C GLY A 46 -9.10 2.62 21.35
N CYS A 47 -8.54 3.51 20.52
CA CYS A 47 -7.19 4.02 20.74
C CYS A 47 -7.18 4.94 21.98
N ALA A 48 -6.27 4.71 22.94
CA ALA A 48 -6.11 5.59 24.10
C ALA A 48 -5.76 7.05 23.72
N SER A 49 -5.23 7.26 22.51
CA SER A 49 -4.95 8.57 21.92
C SER A 49 -6.08 9.10 21.01
N ALA A 50 -7.25 8.46 21.01
CA ALA A 50 -8.39 8.87 20.17
C ALA A 50 -8.82 10.31 20.46
N SER A 51 -8.72 10.77 21.71
CA SER A 51 -9.03 12.15 22.11
C SER A 51 -8.11 13.21 21.48
N ILE A 52 -6.89 12.84 21.09
CA ILE A 52 -5.92 13.72 20.41
C ILE A 52 -6.13 13.68 18.90
N CYS A 53 -6.32 12.50 18.32
CA CYS A 53 -6.48 12.33 16.87
C CYS A 53 -7.88 12.72 16.37
N HIS A 54 -8.90 12.56 17.20
CA HIS A 54 -10.30 12.91 16.94
C HIS A 54 -10.84 13.69 18.14
N PRO A 55 -10.46 14.98 18.31
CA PRO A 55 -11.03 15.79 19.37
C PRO A 55 -12.54 15.92 19.15
N GLU A 56 -13.33 15.27 20.01
CA GLU A 56 -14.76 15.52 20.09
C GLU A 56 -14.95 16.98 20.49
N ASN A 57 -15.40 17.82 19.55
CA ASN A 57 -15.85 19.17 19.88
C ASN A 57 -17.15 19.04 20.68
N HIS A 58 -17.00 18.78 21.98
CA HIS A 58 -18.09 18.80 22.94
C HIS A 58 -18.53 20.26 23.08
N LYS A 59 -19.40 20.71 22.16
CA LYS A 59 -20.06 22.01 22.24
C LYS A 59 -21.00 21.93 23.46
N LYS A 60 -20.59 22.61 24.52
CA LYS A 60 -21.33 22.84 25.77
C LYS A 60 -22.78 23.25 25.53
#